data_AF-A0A7Y0MJ70-F1
#
_entry.id   AF-A0A7Y0MJ70-F1
#
_cell.length_a   1.000
_cell.length_b   1.000
_cell.length_c   1.000
_cell.angle_alpha   90.00
_cell.angle_beta   90.00
_cell.angle_gamma   90.00
#
_symmetry.space_group_name_H-M   'P 1'
#
loop_
_entity.id
_entity.type
_entity.pdbx_description
1 polymer ?
#
loop_
_entity_poly.entity_id
_entity_poly.type
_entity_poly.pdbx_seq_one_letter_code
_entity_poly.pdbx_strand_id
1 'polypeptide(L)'
;RAKGQQMMQAVIDSLSSGVPTALTELRTLGRTLKRRAQDVLAYFERPGTSNGPSEAINGRLEHLRGSALGFRNLTNYVARSLLESGGFRPKLHSQF
;
A
#
# COMPACT_ATOMS: atom_id res chain seq x y z
N ARG A 1 -22.28 -2.08 1.89
CA ARG A 1 -21.34 -2.41 0.79
C ARG A 1 -21.84 -1.94 -0.58
N ALA A 2 -23.06 -2.30 -1.00
CA ALA A 2 -23.67 -1.80 -2.24
C ALA A 2 -23.65 -0.25 -2.36
N LYS A 3 -24.05 0.47 -1.30
CA LYS A 3 -23.94 1.94 -1.24
C LYS A 3 -22.51 2.45 -1.46
N GLY A 4 -21.51 1.77 -0.90
CA GLY A 4 -20.09 2.12 -1.08
C GLY A 4 -19.60 1.88 -2.50
N GLN A 5 -20.02 0.77 -3.11
CA GLN A 5 -19.73 0.46 -4.52
C GLN A 5 -20.33 1.52 -5.45
N GLN A 6 -21.58 1.91 -5.23
CA GLN A 6 -22.26 2.98 -5.98
C GLN A 6 -21.54 4.33 -5.83
N MET A 7 -21.15 4.69 -4.60
CA MET A 7 -20.39 5.91 -4.35
C MET A 7 -19.03 5.90 -5.06
N MET A 8 -18.31 4.77 -5.02
CA MET A 8 -17.03 4.65 -5.72
C MET A 8 -17.21 4.73 -7.24
N GLN A 9 -18.23 4.08 -7.79
CA GLN A 9 -18.56 4.20 -9.22
C GLN A 9 -18.80 5.65 -9.62
N ALA A 10 -19.60 6.40 -8.84
CA ALA A 10 -19.85 7.82 -9.10
C ALA A 10 -18.57 8.67 -9.06
N VAL A 11 -17.63 8.38 -8.16
CA VAL A 11 -16.32 9.03 -8.10
C VAL A 11 -15.49 8.73 -9.36
N ILE A 12 -15.44 7.46 -9.79
CA ILE A 12 -14.73 7.05 -11.01
C ILE A 12 -15.30 7.77 -12.23
N ASP A 13 -16.62 7.85 -12.34
CA ASP A 13 -17.31 8.52 -13.44
C ASP A 13 -17.02 10.02 -13.45
N SER A 14 -17.12 10.67 -12.28
CA SER A 14 -16.81 12.10 -12.13
C SER A 14 -15.36 12.43 -12.53
N LEU A 15 -14.39 11.59 -12.13
CA LEU A 15 -12.98 11.82 -12.43
C LEU A 15 -12.61 11.46 -13.88
N SER A 16 -13.42 10.64 -14.55
CA SER A 16 -13.16 10.17 -15.92
C SER A 16 -13.37 11.25 -16.99
N SER A 17 -14.29 12.18 -16.77
CA SER A 17 -14.64 13.22 -17.75
C SER A 17 -14.90 14.60 -17.15
N GLY A 18 -15.08 14.73 -15.84
CA GLY A 18 -15.45 15.99 -15.18
C GLY A 18 -14.30 16.86 -14.71
N VAL A 19 -13.05 16.52 -15.04
CA VAL A 19 -11.86 17.21 -14.48
C VAL A 19 -11.27 18.20 -15.50
N PRO A 20 -11.16 19.51 -15.15
CA PRO A 20 -10.53 20.51 -15.99
C PRO A 20 -9.08 20.18 -16.39
N THR A 21 -8.67 20.63 -17.59
CA THR A 21 -7.33 20.37 -18.14
C THR A 21 -6.19 20.81 -17.24
N ALA A 22 -6.37 21.89 -16.48
CA ALA A 22 -5.37 22.42 -15.56
C ALA A 22 -5.06 21.47 -14.37
N LEU A 23 -5.97 20.56 -14.02
CA LEU A 23 -5.82 19.64 -12.89
C LEU A 23 -5.19 18.31 -13.36
N THR A 24 -3.94 18.39 -13.81
CA THR A 24 -3.21 17.29 -14.46
C THR A 24 -3.13 16.01 -13.61
N GLU A 25 -2.94 16.15 -12.30
CA GLU A 25 -2.88 15.00 -11.38
C GLU A 25 -4.23 14.28 -11.27
N LEU A 26 -5.32 15.03 -11.10
CA LEU A 26 -6.68 14.46 -11.03
C LEU A 26 -7.08 13.80 -12.35
N ARG A 27 -6.66 14.34 -13.49
CA ARG A 27 -6.87 13.69 -14.81
C ARG A 27 -6.11 12.38 -14.92
N THR A 28 -4.91 12.31 -14.35
CA THR A 28 -4.10 11.10 -14.35
C THR A 28 -4.69 10.04 -13.41
N LEU A 29 -5.17 10.46 -12.24
CA LEU A 29 -5.93 9.63 -11.33
C LEU A 29 -7.21 9.10 -12.00
N GLY A 30 -8.00 9.97 -12.63
CA GLY A 30 -9.22 9.60 -13.34
C GLY A 30 -9.00 8.57 -14.43
N ARG A 31 -7.97 8.74 -15.28
CA ARG A 31 -7.58 7.72 -16.27
C ARG A 31 -7.22 6.38 -15.63
N THR A 32 -6.47 6.41 -14.53
CA THR A 32 -6.05 5.20 -13.81
C THR A 32 -7.23 4.47 -13.21
N LEU A 33 -8.10 5.20 -12.52
CA LEU A 33 -9.32 4.67 -11.92
C LEU A 33 -10.28 4.09 -12.96
N LYS A 34 -10.50 4.80 -14.08
CA LYS A 34 -11.32 4.30 -15.19
C LYS A 34 -10.79 2.97 -15.74
N ARG A 35 -9.48 2.90 -15.99
CA ARG A 35 -8.82 1.70 -16.51
C ARG A 35 -8.90 0.52 -15.54
N ARG A 36 -8.92 0.77 -14.23
CA ARG A 36 -8.91 -0.25 -13.15
C ARG A 36 -10.26 -0.36 -12.44
N ALA A 37 -11.35 0.16 -13.02
CA ALA A 37 -12.63 0.29 -12.33
C ALA A 37 -13.16 -1.05 -11.84
N GLN A 38 -13.05 -2.11 -12.65
CA GLN A 38 -13.45 -3.46 -12.25
C GLN A 38 -12.71 -3.95 -11.01
N ASP A 39 -11.38 -3.79 -10.98
CA ASP A 39 -10.56 -4.22 -9.83
C ASP A 39 -10.90 -3.43 -8.56
N VAL A 40 -11.12 -2.12 -8.70
CA VAL A 40 -11.46 -1.24 -7.57
C VAL A 40 -12.84 -1.57 -7.01
N LEU A 41 -13.83 -1.83 -7.87
CA LEU A 41 -15.19 -2.12 -7.44
C LEU A 41 -15.33 -3.53 -6.85
N ALA A 42 -14.52 -4.48 -7.29
CA ALA A 42 -14.47 -5.83 -6.74
C ALA A 42 -14.16 -5.84 -5.22
N TYR A 43 -13.52 -4.79 -4.68
CA TYR A 43 -13.33 -4.62 -3.24
C TYR A 43 -14.64 -4.74 -2.45
N PHE A 44 -15.74 -4.22 -2.99
CA PHE A 44 -17.04 -4.19 -2.31
C PHE A 44 -17.77 -5.52 -2.33
N GLU A 45 -17.41 -6.42 -3.24
CA GLU A 45 -18.04 -7.71 -3.46
C GLU A 45 -17.42 -8.80 -2.56
N ARG A 46 -16.14 -8.67 -2.23
CA ARG A 46 -15.41 -9.70 -1.47
C ARG A 46 -15.55 -9.52 0.05
N PRO A 47 -16.04 -10.51 0.82
CA PRO A 47 -16.03 -10.45 2.28
C PRO A 47 -14.60 -10.50 2.84
N GLY A 48 -14.38 -9.82 3.97
CA GLY A 48 -13.09 -9.86 4.68
C GLY A 48 -11.92 -9.14 4.01
N THR A 49 -12.13 -8.37 2.94
CA THR A 49 -11.11 -7.50 2.37
C THR A 49 -10.86 -6.29 3.27
N SER A 50 -9.61 -6.04 3.62
CA SER A 50 -9.16 -4.83 4.32
C SER A 50 -7.73 -4.50 3.90
N ASN A 51 -7.36 -3.23 4.03
CA ASN A 51 -5.98 -2.80 3.81
C ASN A 51 -5.07 -3.01 5.05
N GLY A 52 -5.65 -3.42 6.18
CA GLY A 52 -4.96 -3.50 7.47
C GLY A 52 -3.69 -4.38 7.45
N PRO A 53 -3.70 -5.59 6.87
CA PRO A 53 -2.48 -6.40 6.77
C PRO A 53 -1.37 -5.74 5.94
N SER A 54 -1.73 -5.10 4.83
CA SER A 54 -0.79 -4.36 3.98
C SER A 54 -0.22 -3.14 4.71
N GLU A 55 -1.07 -2.39 5.41
CA GLU A 55 -0.69 -1.23 6.22
C GLU A 55 0.21 -1.64 7.39
N ALA A 56 -0.08 -2.77 8.05
CA ALA A 56 0.75 -3.30 9.11
C ALA A 56 2.17 -3.64 8.60
N ILE A 57 2.29 -4.21 7.39
CA ILE A 57 3.58 -4.45 6.75
C ILE A 57 4.27 -3.12 6.39
N ASN A 58 3.54 -2.18 5.79
CA ASN A 58 4.12 -0.90 5.39
C ASN A 58 4.65 -0.11 6.59
N GLY A 59 3.91 -0.04 7.70
CA GLY A 59 4.38 0.61 8.93
C GLY A 59 5.67 -0.03 9.46
N ARG A 60 5.78 -1.36 9.41
CA ARG A 60 7.04 -2.05 9.76
C ARG A 60 8.19 -1.68 8.82
N LEU A 61 7.93 -1.56 7.52
CA LEU A 61 8.96 -1.15 6.54
C LEU A 61 9.39 0.31 6.73
N GLU A 62 8.47 1.19 7.13
CA GLU A 62 8.77 2.59 7.44
C GLU A 62 9.67 2.71 8.68
N HIS A 63 9.35 1.99 9.75
CA HIS A 63 10.21 1.89 10.93
C HIS A 63 11.61 1.38 10.56
N LEU A 64 11.65 0.31 9.76
CA LEU A 64 12.89 -0.28 9.29
C LEU A 64 13.71 0.65 8.41
N ARG A 65 13.09 1.45 7.54
CA ARG A 65 13.81 2.49 6.77
C ARG A 65 14.45 3.53 7.68
N GLY A 66 13.77 3.92 8.76
CA GLY A 66 14.30 4.81 9.79
C GLY A 66 15.51 4.18 10.52
N SER A 67 15.35 2.97 11.03
CA SER A 67 16.39 2.20 11.73
C SER A 67 17.59 1.84 10.83
N ALA A 68 17.35 1.59 9.55
CA ALA A 68 18.37 1.18 8.58
C ALA A 68 19.18 2.36 7.99
N LEU A 69 18.86 3.62 8.32
CA LEU A 69 19.44 4.84 7.73
C LEU A 69 19.25 4.95 6.21
N GLY A 70 18.14 4.39 5.71
CA GLY A 70 17.82 4.28 4.29
C GLY A 70 18.55 3.15 3.55
N PHE A 71 18.16 2.92 2.29
CA PHE A 71 18.73 1.88 1.43
C PHE A 71 19.99 2.41 0.71
N ARG A 72 21.17 2.05 1.22
CA ARG A 72 22.47 2.42 0.62
C ARG A 72 23.27 1.22 0.13
N ASN A 73 23.11 0.08 0.80
CA ASN A 73 23.81 -1.18 0.51
C ASN A 73 22.94 -2.35 0.98
N LEU A 74 22.76 -3.35 0.11
CA LEU A 74 21.88 -4.49 0.39
C LEU A 74 22.29 -5.28 1.62
N THR A 75 23.58 -5.59 1.78
CA THR A 75 24.11 -6.36 2.92
C THR A 75 23.82 -5.67 4.25
N ASN A 76 24.13 -4.37 4.34
CA ASN A 76 23.88 -3.59 5.56
C ASN A 76 22.38 -3.44 5.84
N TYR A 77 21.58 -3.27 4.80
CA TYR A 77 20.13 -3.17 4.92
C TYR A 77 19.54 -4.47 5.46
N VAL A 78 19.94 -5.63 4.92
CA VAL A 78 19.51 -6.96 5.40
C VAL A 78 19.94 -7.18 6.85
N ALA A 79 21.19 -6.86 7.20
CA ALA A 79 21.67 -7.00 8.58
C ALA A 79 20.87 -6.13 9.57
N ARG A 80 20.61 -4.86 9.26
CA ARG A 80 19.82 -3.99 10.15
C ARG A 80 18.35 -4.41 10.23
N SER A 81 17.78 -4.86 9.11
CA SER A 81 16.43 -5.43 9.03
C SER A 81 16.27 -6.66 9.94
N LEU A 82 17.25 -7.57 9.91
CA LEU A 82 17.26 -8.78 10.73
C LEU A 82 17.50 -8.46 12.22
N LEU A 83 18.28 -7.44 12.55
CA LEU A 83 18.47 -6.99 13.94
C LEU A 83 17.16 -6.47 14.53
N GLU A 84 16.48 -5.57 13.83
CA GLU A 84 15.24 -4.96 14.29
C GLU A 84 14.08 -5.96 14.38
N SER A 85 13.94 -6.85 13.38
CA SER A 85 12.89 -7.87 13.36
C SER A 85 13.15 -9.07 14.29
N GLY A 86 14.30 -9.11 14.98
CA GLY A 86 14.68 -10.22 15.86
C GLY A 86 15.18 -11.47 15.13
N GLY A 87 15.46 -11.39 13.82
CA GLY A 87 15.99 -12.48 13.00
C GLY A 87 17.38 -12.98 13.40
N PHE A 88 18.10 -12.27 14.27
CA PHE A 88 19.35 -12.76 14.89
C PHE A 88 19.15 -13.53 16.20
N ARG A 89 17.94 -13.58 16.78
CA ARG A 89 17.69 -14.32 18.03
C ARG A 89 18.15 -15.79 17.94
N PRO A 90 17.90 -16.55 16.86
CA PRO A 90 18.40 -17.92 16.74
C PRO A 90 19.94 -18.03 16.67
N LYS A 91 20.62 -16.98 16.17
CA LYS A 91 22.09 -16.97 16.00
C LYS A 91 22.84 -16.40 17.21
N LEU A 92 22.22 -15.47 17.95
CA LEU A 92 22.81 -14.81 19.11
C LEU A 92 22.38 -15.44 20.44
N HIS A 93 21.21 -16.09 20.46
CA HIS A 93 20.65 -16.79 21.61
C HIS A 93 20.21 -18.20 21.17
N SER A 94 21.18 -19.02 20.75
CA SER A 94 20.99 -20.39 20.23
C SER A 94 20.52 -21.42 21.29
N GLN A 95 20.28 -21.00 22.53
CA GLN A 95 19.94 -21.90 23.63
C GLN A 95 18.64 -21.48 24.29
N PHE A 96 17.53 -21.61 23.54
CA PHE A 96 16.19 -21.96 24.01
C PHE A 96 15.44 -22.61 22.85
#